data_AF-A0A3Q0RVR2-F1
#
_entry.id   AF-A0A3Q0RVR2-F1
#
_cell.length_a   1.000
_cell.length_b   1.000
_cell.length_c   1.000
_cell.angle_alpha   90.00
_cell.angle_beta   90.00
_cell.angle_gamma   90.00
#
_symmetry.space_group_name_H-M   'P 1'
#
loop_
_entity.id
_entity.type
_entity.pdbx_description
1 polymer ?
#
loop_
_entity_poly.entity_id
_entity_poly.type
_entity_poly.pdbx_seq_one_letter_code
_entity_poly.pdbx_strand_id
1 'polypeptide(L)'
;GHMGNLADEEMALKTQRKIVMDYLVHQDAIHTERVQKEQRHQKLHTEFSINPYRKLQILPDKPMCRRPTEVIPEHADFIKAFHKAHEVPTKKYSVPLTESQEIGWVSTPLVSKSLSVYLGLKLQDIRVRYGQKACYCSWVA
;
A
#
# COMPACT_ATOMS: atom_id res chain seq x y z
N GLY A 1 -23.87 67.72 35.42
CA GLY A 1 -23.88 66.62 34.44
C GLY A 1 -22.85 65.54 34.74
N HIS A 2 -22.77 65.04 35.99
CA HIS A 2 -21.83 63.96 36.35
C HIS A 2 -22.55 62.63 36.69
N MET A 3 -23.82 62.69 37.09
CA MET A 3 -24.64 61.51 37.41
C MET A 3 -25.27 60.82 36.18
N GLY A 4 -25.37 61.50 35.04
CA GLY A 4 -25.90 60.91 33.79
C GLY A 4 -24.93 59.90 33.17
N ASN A 5 -23.63 60.20 33.21
CA ASN A 5 -22.60 59.36 32.59
C ASN A 5 -22.44 58.00 33.29
N LEU A 6 -22.68 57.94 34.61
CA LEU A 6 -22.56 56.69 35.40
C LEU A 6 -23.66 55.68 35.05
N ALA A 7 -24.90 56.15 34.82
CA ALA A 7 -26.01 55.28 34.44
C ALA A 7 -25.85 54.74 33.01
N ASP A 8 -25.32 55.57 32.10
CA ASP A 8 -25.02 55.17 30.72
C ASP A 8 -23.88 54.14 30.66
N GLU A 9 -22.83 54.31 31.49
CA GLU A 9 -21.74 53.35 31.64
C GLU A 9 -22.21 52.01 32.25
N GLU A 10 -23.09 52.04 33.24
CA GLU A 10 -23.66 50.83 33.84
C GLU A 10 -24.56 50.06 32.85
N MET A 11 -25.35 50.78 32.04
CA MET A 11 -26.14 50.19 30.97
C MET A 11 -25.26 49.55 29.89
N ALA A 12 -24.15 50.19 29.54
CA ALA A 12 -23.18 49.67 28.58
C ALA A 12 -22.52 48.37 29.08
N LEU A 13 -22.08 48.33 30.34
CA LEU A 13 -21.50 47.13 30.96
C LEU A 13 -22.51 45.99 31.05
N LYS A 14 -23.77 46.28 31.37
CA LYS A 14 -24.85 45.28 31.38
C LYS A 14 -25.12 44.70 29.99
N THR A 15 -25.05 45.56 28.97
CA THR A 15 -25.21 45.16 27.56
C THR A 15 -24.03 44.31 27.10
N GLN A 16 -22.79 44.70 27.45
CA GLN A 16 -21.59 43.94 27.15
C GLN A 16 -21.61 42.54 27.81
N ARG A 17 -22.04 42.45 29.08
CA ARG A 17 -22.22 41.16 29.77
C ARG A 17 -23.23 40.26 29.07
N LYS A 18 -24.35 40.82 28.61
CA LYS A 18 -25.37 40.08 27.87
C LYS A 18 -24.82 39.53 26.55
N ILE A 19 -24.08 40.33 25.80
CA ILE A 19 -23.45 39.91 24.53
C ILE A 19 -22.48 38.74 24.77
N VAL A 20 -21.67 38.80 25.82
CA VAL A 20 -20.73 37.73 26.17
C VAL A 20 -21.46 36.44 26.56
N MET A 21 -22.54 36.55 27.33
CA MET A 21 -23.37 35.39 27.70
C MET A 21 -24.07 34.76 26.49
N ASP A 22 -24.65 35.57 25.59
CA ASP A 22 -25.28 35.09 24.36
C ASP A 22 -24.26 34.40 23.44
N TYR A 23 -23.03 34.93 23.34
CA TYR A 23 -21.94 34.31 22.60
C TYR A 23 -21.54 32.94 23.17
N LEU A 24 -21.40 32.84 24.50
CA LEU A 24 -21.05 31.59 25.17
C LEU A 24 -22.11 30.51 24.93
N VAL A 25 -23.38 30.85 25.11
CA VAL A 25 -24.51 29.93 24.86
C VAL A 25 -24.53 29.47 23.40
N HIS A 26 -24.22 30.36 22.46
CA HIS A 26 -24.13 30.01 21.04
C HIS A 26 -22.96 29.04 20.75
N GLN A 27 -21.79 29.25 21.37
CA GLN A 27 -20.66 28.33 21.24
C GLN A 27 -20.97 26.94 21.81
N ASP A 28 -21.61 26.88 22.98
CA ASP A 28 -21.99 25.61 23.62
C ASP A 28 -23.00 24.83 22.76
N ALA A 29 -23.92 25.53 22.09
CA ALA A 29 -24.84 24.92 21.14
C ALA A 29 -24.10 24.29 19.94
N ILE A 30 -23.11 24.98 19.38
CA ILE A 30 -22.28 24.47 18.27
C ILE A 30 -21.46 23.25 18.73
N HIS A 31 -20.86 23.31 19.93
CA HIS A 31 -20.09 22.19 20.47
C HIS A 31 -20.96 20.96 20.67
N THR A 32 -22.14 21.12 21.24
CA THR A 32 -23.11 20.04 21.45
C THR A 32 -23.53 19.42 20.12
N GLU A 33 -23.82 20.24 19.10
CA GLU A 33 -24.15 19.75 17.77
C GLU A 33 -23.00 18.95 17.13
N ARG A 34 -21.75 19.42 17.29
CA ARG A 34 -20.56 18.74 16.77
C ARG A 34 -20.37 17.37 17.42
N VAL A 35 -20.47 17.29 18.74
CA VAL A 35 -20.36 16.02 19.49
C VAL A 35 -21.45 15.04 19.04
N GLN A 36 -22.70 15.50 18.88
CA GLN A 36 -23.78 14.66 18.38
C GLN A 36 -23.55 14.20 16.93
N LYS A 37 -23.00 15.05 16.06
CA LYS A 37 -22.60 14.66 14.69
C LYS A 37 -21.51 13.60 14.74
N GLU A 38 -20.48 13.75 15.55
CA GLU A 38 -19.39 12.78 15.68
C GLU A 38 -19.89 11.43 16.18
N GLN A 39 -20.68 11.41 17.26
CA GLN A 39 -21.26 10.19 17.83
C GLN A 39 -22.18 9.45 16.85
N ARG A 40 -22.96 10.16 16.02
CA ARG A 40 -23.80 9.55 14.98
C ARG A 40 -22.99 8.79 13.92
N HIS A 41 -21.79 9.27 13.60
CA HIS A 41 -20.95 8.70 12.57
C HIS A 41 -19.86 7.76 13.12
N GLN A 42 -19.69 7.70 14.44
CA GLN A 42 -18.82 6.73 15.12
C GLN A 42 -19.45 5.33 15.11
N LYS A 43 -19.61 4.75 13.92
CA LYS A 43 -20.09 3.37 13.74
C LYS A 43 -18.90 2.42 13.69
N LEU A 44 -18.69 1.68 14.78
CA LEU A 44 -17.76 0.56 14.78
C LEU A 44 -18.47 -0.65 14.14
N HIS A 45 -18.11 -0.95 12.89
CA HIS A 45 -18.58 -2.17 12.23
C HIS A 45 -17.81 -3.38 12.79
N THR A 46 -18.38 -4.04 13.79
CA THR A 46 -17.82 -5.25 14.41
C THR A 46 -18.17 -6.52 13.64
N GLU A 47 -19.30 -6.49 12.92
CA GLU A 47 -19.77 -7.60 12.10
C GLU A 47 -19.56 -7.26 10.63
N PHE A 48 -18.66 -7.99 9.97
CA PHE A 48 -18.49 -7.93 8.53
C PHE A 48 -18.72 -9.34 7.96
N SER A 49 -19.63 -9.45 6.99
CA SER A 49 -19.80 -10.66 6.21
C SER A 49 -19.05 -10.48 4.89
N ILE A 50 -18.11 -11.39 4.63
CA ILE A 50 -17.46 -11.43 3.32
C ILE A 50 -18.39 -12.19 2.38
N ASN A 51 -18.62 -11.64 1.19
CA ASN A 51 -19.48 -12.26 0.18
C ASN A 51 -18.99 -13.70 -0.14
N PRO A 52 -19.76 -14.75 0.17
CA PRO A 52 -19.35 -16.14 -0.03
C PRO A 52 -19.22 -16.53 -1.51
N TYR A 53 -19.83 -15.77 -2.42
CA TYR A 53 -19.77 -16.03 -3.86
C TYR A 53 -18.61 -15.31 -4.56
N ARG A 54 -17.85 -14.46 -3.86
CA ARG A 54 -16.62 -13.87 -4.38
C ARG A 54 -15.42 -14.65 -3.86
N LYS A 55 -14.61 -15.18 -4.78
CA LYS A 55 -13.29 -15.73 -4.43
C LYS A 55 -12.44 -14.61 -3.81
N LEU A 56 -12.14 -14.74 -2.52
CA LEU A 56 -11.15 -13.91 -1.85
C LEU A 56 -9.80 -14.18 -2.49
N GLN A 57 -9.22 -13.15 -3.10
CA GLN A 57 -7.81 -13.22 -3.46
C GLN A 57 -7.02 -13.28 -2.16
N ILE A 58 -6.25 -14.36 -1.99
CA ILE A 58 -5.34 -14.50 -0.84
C ILE A 58 -4.30 -13.40 -1.01
N LEU A 59 -4.49 -12.30 -0.28
CA LEU A 59 -3.47 -11.27 -0.17
C LEU A 59 -2.28 -11.90 0.54
N PRO A 60 -1.05 -11.74 0.02
CA PRO A 60 0.12 -12.19 0.73
C PRO A 60 0.16 -11.47 2.09
N ASP A 61 0.63 -12.20 3.09
CA ASP A 61 0.80 -11.65 4.42
C ASP A 61 1.71 -10.42 4.40
N LYS A 62 1.57 -9.58 5.44
CA LYS A 62 2.47 -8.46 5.65
C LYS A 62 3.92 -8.95 5.52
N PRO A 63 4.82 -8.20 4.85
CA PRO A 63 6.17 -8.67 4.55
C PRO A 63 7.01 -9.02 5.79
N MET A 64 6.64 -8.47 6.96
CA MET A 64 7.27 -8.74 8.25
C MET A 64 6.42 -9.65 9.16
N CYS A 65 5.41 -10.31 8.61
CA CYS A 65 4.59 -11.26 9.36
C CYS A 65 5.47 -12.39 9.88
N ARG A 66 5.45 -12.61 11.20
CA ARG A 66 6.19 -13.71 11.85
C ARG A 66 5.44 -15.03 11.84
N ARG A 67 4.26 -15.07 11.20
CA ARG A 67 3.51 -16.31 11.07
C ARG A 67 4.35 -17.31 10.29
N PRO A 68 4.48 -18.56 10.77
CA PRO A 68 5.10 -19.59 9.96
C PRO A 68 4.32 -19.72 8.66
N THR A 69 5.03 -19.79 7.54
CA THR A 69 4.40 -20.04 6.24
C THR A 69 3.61 -21.35 6.34
N GLU A 70 2.30 -21.27 6.18
CA GLU A 70 1.46 -22.45 6.06
C GLU A 70 1.99 -23.25 4.86
N VAL A 71 2.38 -24.50 5.12
CA VAL A 71 2.85 -25.42 4.08
C VAL A 71 1.63 -25.84 3.29
N ILE A 72 1.20 -24.98 2.37
CA ILE A 72 0.27 -25.36 1.31
C ILE A 72 0.97 -26.49 0.56
N PRO A 73 0.32 -27.65 0.33
CA PRO A 73 0.89 -28.72 -0.48
C PRO A 73 1.12 -28.15 -1.88
N GLU A 74 2.34 -27.71 -2.12
CA GLU A 74 2.74 -27.09 -3.36
C GLU A 74 2.52 -28.13 -4.48
N HIS A 75 1.69 -27.80 -5.46
CA HIS A 75 1.47 -28.68 -6.59
C HIS A 75 2.81 -28.89 -7.30
N ALA A 76 3.34 -30.11 -7.26
CA ALA A 76 4.65 -30.45 -7.83
C ALA A 76 4.77 -30.05 -9.31
N ASP A 77 3.64 -30.02 -10.03
CA ASP A 77 3.58 -29.59 -11.42
C ASP A 77 3.81 -28.08 -11.58
N PHE A 78 3.35 -27.26 -10.64
CA PHE A 78 3.61 -25.82 -10.62
C PHE A 78 5.10 -25.54 -10.36
N ILE A 79 5.71 -26.23 -9.40
CA ILE A 79 7.15 -26.08 -9.11
C ILE A 79 7.98 -26.48 -10.34
N LYS A 80 7.64 -27.60 -10.99
CA LYS A 80 8.29 -28.04 -12.23
C LYS A 80 8.12 -27.01 -13.35
N ALA A 81 6.93 -26.47 -13.54
CA ALA A 81 6.65 -25.44 -14.54
C ALA A 81 7.43 -24.14 -14.26
N PHE A 82 7.52 -23.74 -12.99
CA PHE A 82 8.28 -22.58 -12.55
C PHE A 82 9.77 -22.74 -12.83
N HIS A 83 10.36 -23.87 -12.44
CA HIS A 83 11.77 -24.15 -12.73
C HIS A 83 12.03 -24.20 -14.23
N LYS A 84 11.15 -24.83 -15.01
CA LYS A 84 11.24 -24.88 -16.47
C LYS A 84 11.17 -23.49 -17.11
N ALA A 85 10.36 -22.58 -16.58
CA ALA A 85 10.28 -21.20 -17.08
C ALA A 85 11.55 -20.38 -16.77
N HIS A 86 12.23 -20.71 -15.67
CA HIS A 86 13.46 -20.06 -15.20
C HIS A 86 14.75 -20.74 -15.68
N GLU A 87 14.65 -21.78 -16.51
CA GLU A 87 15.82 -22.41 -17.11
C GLU A 87 16.62 -21.42 -17.97
N VAL A 88 17.94 -21.58 -17.96
CA VAL A 88 18.84 -20.77 -18.78
C VAL A 88 18.47 -20.93 -20.27
N PRO A 89 18.57 -19.86 -21.09
CA PRO A 89 18.21 -19.90 -22.50
C PRO A 89 18.85 -21.05 -23.29
N THR A 90 20.09 -21.41 -22.96
CA THR A 90 20.86 -22.53 -23.53
C THR A 90 20.26 -23.91 -23.27
N LYS A 91 19.46 -24.08 -22.21
CA LYS A 91 18.72 -25.32 -21.95
C LYS A 91 17.35 -25.34 -22.63
N LYS A 92 16.78 -24.15 -22.87
CA LYS A 92 15.46 -23.98 -23.47
C LYS A 92 15.48 -24.12 -25.00
N TYR A 93 16.55 -23.68 -25.66
CA TYR A 93 16.70 -23.79 -27.11
C TYR A 93 18.13 -24.21 -27.48
N SER A 94 18.29 -24.90 -28.61
CA SER A 94 19.60 -25.38 -29.09
C SER A 94 20.47 -24.28 -29.68
N VAL A 95 19.84 -23.25 -30.25
CA VAL A 95 20.48 -22.11 -30.91
C VAL A 95 19.82 -20.80 -30.46
N PRO A 96 20.53 -19.68 -30.48
CA PRO A 96 19.94 -18.37 -30.23
C PRO A 96 18.91 -18.05 -31.31
N LEU A 97 17.75 -17.54 -30.90
CA LEU A 97 16.67 -17.19 -31.82
C LEU A 97 16.82 -15.77 -32.38
N THR A 98 17.63 -14.93 -31.73
CA THR A 98 17.87 -13.54 -32.14
C THR A 98 19.34 -13.18 -32.02
N GLU A 99 19.80 -12.22 -32.84
CA GLU A 99 21.18 -11.71 -32.81
C GLU A 99 21.58 -11.19 -31.42
N SER A 100 20.65 -10.51 -30.73
CA SER A 100 20.89 -10.04 -29.35
C SER A 100 21.00 -11.17 -28.32
N GLN A 101 20.45 -12.36 -28.61
CA GLN A 101 20.63 -13.53 -27.76
C GLN A 101 22.01 -14.16 -27.93
N GLU A 102 22.70 -13.98 -29.06
CA GLU A 102 24.04 -14.53 -29.29
C GLU A 102 25.05 -14.03 -28.25
N ILE A 103 25.01 -12.73 -27.94
CA ILE A 103 25.94 -12.08 -27.00
C ILE A 103 25.66 -12.49 -25.54
N GLY A 104 24.39 -12.72 -25.19
CA GLY A 104 23.96 -13.09 -23.83
C GLY A 104 23.65 -14.57 -23.64
N TRP A 105 23.98 -15.42 -24.62
CA TRP A 105 23.60 -16.83 -24.65
C TRP A 105 24.24 -17.62 -23.51
N VAL A 106 25.52 -17.33 -23.25
CA VAL A 106 26.31 -18.03 -22.24
C VAL A 106 26.19 -17.28 -20.91
N SER A 107 25.43 -17.86 -19.97
CA SER A 107 25.20 -17.30 -18.62
C SER A 107 26.37 -17.54 -17.65
N THR A 108 27.50 -18.07 -18.14
CA THR A 108 28.68 -18.28 -17.29
C THR A 108 29.25 -16.92 -16.87
N PRO A 109 29.38 -16.66 -15.57
CA PRO A 109 29.97 -15.41 -15.13
C PRO A 109 31.42 -15.33 -15.59
N LEU A 110 31.79 -14.20 -16.18
CA LEU A 110 33.15 -13.93 -16.67
C LEU A 110 34.17 -13.71 -15.54
N VAL A 111 33.71 -13.68 -14.29
CA VAL A 111 34.53 -13.49 -13.09
C VAL A 111 34.65 -14.82 -12.36
N SER A 112 35.89 -15.24 -12.10
CA SER A 112 36.17 -16.43 -11.30
C SER A 112 35.65 -16.26 -9.87
N LYS A 113 35.15 -17.34 -9.26
CA LYS A 113 34.57 -17.33 -7.90
C LYS A 113 35.54 -16.77 -6.84
N SER A 114 36.85 -16.80 -7.09
CA SER A 114 37.87 -16.25 -6.18
C SER A 114 37.88 -14.72 -6.15
N LEU A 115 37.53 -14.04 -7.24
CA LEU A 115 37.49 -12.57 -7.31
C LEU A 115 36.16 -11.99 -6.78
N SER A 116 35.08 -12.78 -6.71
CA SER A 116 33.79 -12.29 -6.21
C SER A 116 33.76 -12.06 -4.70
N VAL A 117 34.59 -12.79 -3.95
CA VAL A 117 34.70 -12.64 -2.50
C VAL A 117 35.32 -11.29 -2.12
N TYR A 118 36.28 -10.79 -2.91
CA TYR A 118 36.98 -9.53 -2.63
C TYR A 118 36.21 -8.27 -3.03
N LEU A 119 35.24 -8.38 -3.95
CA LEU A 119 34.46 -7.24 -4.44
C LEU A 119 33.10 -7.07 -3.76
N GLY A 120 32.74 -7.92 -2.79
CA GLY A 120 31.44 -7.85 -2.11
C GLY A 120 30.22 -8.02 -3.03
N LEU A 121 30.45 -8.43 -4.29
CA LEU A 121 29.40 -8.66 -5.28
C LEU A 121 28.87 -10.07 -5.06
N LYS A 122 27.74 -10.21 -4.37
CA LYS A 122 26.93 -11.43 -4.45
C LYS A 122 26.57 -11.65 -5.91
N LEU A 123 27.23 -12.61 -6.54
CA LEU A 123 27.09 -12.97 -7.95
C LEU A 123 25.72 -13.57 -8.32
N GLN A 124 24.72 -13.48 -7.42
CA GLN A 124 23.40 -14.07 -7.61
C GLN A 124 22.39 -13.10 -8.24
N ASP A 125 22.71 -11.83 -8.47
CA ASP A 125 21.74 -10.85 -9.00
C ASP A 125 22.27 -9.94 -10.12
N ILE A 126 23.12 -10.44 -11.03
CA ILE A 126 23.20 -9.82 -12.39
C ILE A 126 21.94 -10.27 -13.15
N ARG A 127 20.81 -9.69 -12.74
CA ARG A 127 19.51 -9.86 -13.36
C ARG A 127 19.53 -9.02 -14.63
N VAL A 128 20.01 -9.59 -15.73
CA VAL A 128 19.76 -9.01 -17.05
C VAL A 128 18.25 -9.06 -17.24
N ARG A 129 17.58 -7.92 -17.04
CA ARG A 129 16.16 -7.73 -17.35
C ARG A 129 16.01 -7.84 -18.86
N TYR A 130 15.92 -9.07 -19.37
CA TYR A 130 15.38 -9.30 -20.69
C TYR A 130 13.92 -8.86 -20.66
N GLY A 131 13.62 -7.83 -21.45
CA GLY A 131 12.33 -7.16 -21.48
C GLY A 131 11.17 -8.14 -21.58
N GLN A 132 10.30 -8.10 -20.57
CA GLN A 132 8.91 -8.49 -20.74
C GLN A 132 8.32 -7.58 -21.82
N LYS A 133 8.36 -8.01 -23.09
CA LYS A 133 7.36 -7.54 -24.04
C LYS A 133 6.06 -8.21 -23.62
N ALA A 134 5.20 -7.43 -22.97
CA ALA A 134 3.80 -7.76 -22.81
C ALA A 134 3.21 -8.02 -24.21
N CYS A 135 2.95 -9.28 -24.54
CA CYS A 135 2.03 -9.59 -25.63
C CYS A 135 0.62 -9.23 -25.12
N TYR A 136 0.15 -8.05 -25.53
CA TYR A 136 -1.28 -7.82 -25.67
C TYR A 136 -1.81 -8.84 -26.68
N CYS A 137 -2.42 -9.93 -26.21
CA CYS A 137 -3.29 -10.74 -27.06
C CYS A 137 -4.53 -9.91 -27.35
N SER A 138 -4.60 -9.39 -28.57
CA SER A 138 -5.86 -9.04 -29.23
C SER A 138 -6.80 -10.24 -29.14
N TRP A 139 -7.90 -10.04 -28.42
CA TRP A 139 -9.08 -10.88 -28.52
C TRP A 139 -9.61 -10.76 -29.96
N VAL A 140 -9.50 -11.84 -30.72
CA VAL A 140 -10.34 -12.06 -31.90
C VAL A 140 -11.61 -12.72 -31.37
N ALA A 141 -12.71 -11.97 -31.39
CA ALA A 141 -14.07 -12.46 -31.40
C ALA A 141 -14.66 -12.10 -32.77
#